data_AF-A0A524QZZ2-F1
#
_entry.id   AF-A0A524QZZ2-F1
#
_cell.length_a   1.000
_cell.length_b   1.000
_cell.length_c   1.000
_cell.angle_alpha   90.00
_cell.angle_beta   90.00
_cell.angle_gamma   90.00
#
_symmetry.space_group_name_H-M   'P 1'
#
loop_
_entity.id
_entity.type
_entity.pdbx_description
1 polymer ?
#
loop_
_entity_poly.entity_id
_entity_poly.type
_entity_poly.pdbx_seq_one_letter_code
_entity_poly.pdbx_strand_id
1 'polypeptide(L)' 'MAKDPICGMDVREENALHLLHCEHETLYFCSNKCKEIYNLKTGKKKPLKKKGRIAKFLDKLAKDNEQSFGGTPPKCH' A
#
# COMPACT_ATOMS: atom_id res chain seq x y z
N MET A 1 -7.43 -21.73 -1.68
CA MET A 1 -7.42 -21.27 -0.27
C MET A 1 -5.97 -21.26 0.18
N ALA A 2 -5.50 -20.11 0.66
CA ALA A 2 -4.15 -19.93 1.16
C ALA A 2 -4.16 -19.88 2.69
N LYS A 3 -3.08 -20.34 3.33
CA LYS A 3 -2.97 -20.34 4.79
C LYS A 3 -2.06 -19.20 5.25
N ASP A 4 -2.53 -18.40 6.20
CA ASP A 4 -1.72 -17.33 6.78
C ASP A 4 -0.54 -17.92 7.59
N PRO A 5 0.72 -17.59 7.28
CA PRO A 5 1.89 -18.16 7.95
C PRO A 5 2.11 -17.66 9.38
N ILE A 6 1.37 -16.63 9.82
CA ILE A 6 1.47 -16.05 11.17
C ILE A 6 0.43 -16.63 12.11
N CYS A 7 -0.83 -16.65 11.70
CA CYS A 7 -1.93 -17.09 12.56
C CYS A 7 -2.51 -18.46 12.18
N GLY A 8 -2.16 -18.99 11.00
CA GLY A 8 -2.66 -20.29 10.52
C GLY A 8 -4.10 -20.27 10.00
N MET A 9 -4.69 -19.08 9.80
CA MET A 9 -6.06 -18.93 9.33
C MET A 9 -6.17 -19.17 7.81
N ASP A 10 -7.27 -19.77 7.36
CA ASP A 10 -7.58 -19.92 5.95
C ASP A 10 -8.05 -18.60 5.33
N VAL A 11 -7.42 -18.21 4.23
CA VAL A 11 -7.66 -16.99 3.47
C VAL A 11 -8.07 -17.37 2.05
N ARG A 12 -9.15 -16.75 1.55
CA ARG A 12 -9.56 -16.91 0.16
C ARG A 12 -8.75 -15.97 -0.72
N GLU A 13 -8.01 -16.52 -1.68
CA GLU A 13 -7.10 -15.78 -2.56
C GLU A 13 -7.83 -14.72 -3.40
N GLU A 14 -9.06 -15.03 -3.83
CA GLU A 14 -9.99 -14.15 -4.54
C GLU A 14 -10.35 -12.85 -3.79
N ASN A 15 -10.33 -12.86 -2.45
CA ASN A 15 -10.72 -11.72 -1.61
C ASN A 15 -9.56 -11.19 -0.75
N ALA A 16 -8.34 -11.66 -1.00
CA ALA A 16 -7.20 -11.34 -0.15
C ALA A 16 -6.68 -9.92 -0.41
N LEU A 17 -7.12 -8.97 0.42
CA LEU A 17 -6.66 -7.57 0.39
C LEU A 17 -5.20 -7.42 0.85
N HIS A 18 -4.68 -8.39 1.58
CA HIS A 18 -3.36 -8.32 2.21
C HIS A 18 -2.48 -9.46 1.71
N LEU A 19 -1.65 -9.15 0.72
CA LEU A 19 -0.69 -10.09 0.14
C LEU A 19 0.73 -9.51 0.07
N LEU A 20 1.72 -10.39 -0.01
CA LEU A 20 3.13 -10.08 -0.20
C LEU A 20 3.69 -10.96 -1.32
N HIS A 21 4.02 -10.34 -2.45
CA HIS A 21 4.85 -10.99 -3.46
C HIS A 21 6.30 -11.06 -2.96
N CYS A 22 6.79 -12.29 -2.85
CA CYS A 22 8.20 -12.64 -2.74
C CYS A 22 8.69 -13.10 -4.11
N GLU A 23 10.01 -13.15 -4.32
CA GLU A 23 10.60 -13.48 -5.63
C GLU A 23 10.08 -14.80 -6.22
N HIS A 24 9.77 -15.79 -5.38
CA HIS A 24 9.32 -17.11 -5.83
C HIS A 24 7.86 -17.45 -5.44
N GLU A 25 7.17 -16.62 -4.65
CA GLU A 25 5.82 -16.97 -4.16
C GLU A 25 5.01 -15.76 -3.69
N THR A 26 3.67 -15.88 -3.75
CA THR A 26 2.74 -14.92 -3.15
C THR A 26 2.22 -15.44 -1.83
N LEU A 27 2.48 -14.69 -0.76
CA LEU A 27 1.95 -14.96 0.57
C LEU A 27 0.67 -14.17 0.80
N TYR A 28 -0.33 -14.83 1.37
CA TYR A 28 -1.62 -14.25 1.71
C TYR A 28 -1.76 -14.13 3.22
N PHE A 29 -2.33 -13.01 3.67
CA PHE A 29 -2.52 -12.71 5.09
C PHE A 29 -3.98 -12.41 5.38
N CYS A 30 -4.45 -12.87 6.54
CA CYS A 30 -5.81 -12.63 7.00
C CYS A 30 -6.07 -11.16 7.35
N SER A 31 -5.02 -10.44 7.71
CA SER A 31 -5.07 -9.08 8.22
C SER A 31 -3.77 -8.34 7.95
N ASN A 32 -3.83 -7.00 7.93
CA ASN A 32 -2.63 -6.18 7.83
C ASN A 32 -1.64 -6.46 8.98
N LYS A 33 -2.14 -6.73 10.19
CA LYS A 33 -1.30 -7.03 11.36
C LYS A 33 -0.45 -8.29 11.16
N CYS A 34 -1.02 -9.35 10.58
CA CYS A 34 -0.26 -10.57 10.27
C CYS A 34 0.83 -10.30 9.23
N LYS A 35 0.53 -9.51 8.20
CA LYS A 35 1.53 -9.07 7.21
C LYS A 35 2.67 -8.26 7.86
N GLU A 36 2.37 -7.36 8.79
CA GLU A 36 3.39 -6.58 9.50
C GLU A 36 4.28 -7.45 10.38
N ILE A 37 3.68 -8.37 11.15
CA ILE A 37 4.43 -9.33 11.97
C ILE A 37 5.32 -10.20 11.08
N TYR A 38 4.82 -10.65 9.93
CA TYR A 38 5.60 -11.39 8.95
C TYR A 38 6.81 -10.59 8.44
N ASN A 39 6.61 -9.32 8.09
CA ASN A 39 7.70 -8.44 7.66
C ASN A 39 8.75 -8.19 8.77
N LEU A 40 8.31 -8.08 10.03
CA LEU A 40 9.20 -7.95 11.19
C LEU A 40 10.02 -9.21 11.41
N LYS A 41 9.38 -10.38 11.38
CA LYS A 41 10.03 -11.69 11.56
C LYS A 41 11.00 -12.02 10.43
N THR A 42 10.65 -11.68 9.19
CA THR A 42 11.48 -11.98 8.00
C THR A 42 12.48 -10.87 7.66
N GLY A 43 12.51 -9.77 8.42
CA GLY A 43 13.38 -8.62 8.13
C GLY A 43 13.02 -7.85 6.85
N LYS A 44 11.96 -8.22 6.12
CA LYS A 44 11.50 -7.56 4.89
C LYS A 44 10.80 -6.24 5.23
N LYS A 45 11.56 -5.21 5.58
CA LYS A 45 11.01 -3.85 5.77
C LYS A 45 10.65 -3.25 4.40
N LYS A 46 9.36 -3.07 4.12
CA LYS A 46 8.97 -1.97 3.21
C LYS A 46 9.05 -0.70 4.05
N PRO A 47 9.92 0.27 3.73
CA PRO A 47 9.91 1.53 4.45
C PRO A 47 8.53 2.16 4.29
N LEU A 48 7.83 2.39 5.40
CA LEU A 48 6.72 3.34 5.42
C LEU A 48 7.28 4.63 4.83
N LYS A 49 6.78 5.02 3.65
CA LYS A 49 7.29 6.20 2.93
C LYS A 49 7.04 7.43 3.81
N LYS A 50 8.05 7.88 4.55
CA LYS A 50 7.97 9.16 5.26
C LYS A 50 7.87 10.24 4.18
N LYS A 51 6.84 11.08 4.21
CA LYS A 51 6.69 12.22 3.27
C LYS A 51 7.94 13.11 3.39
N GLY A 52 8.85 12.97 2.44
CA GLY A 52 10.06 13.79 2.33
C GLY A 52 9.75 15.21 1.86
N ARG A 53 10.79 16.06 1.76
CA ARG A 53 10.64 17.44 1.27
C ARG A 53 9.97 17.52 -0.11
N ILE A 54 10.26 16.56 -1.00
CA ILE A 54 9.64 16.46 -2.34
C ILE A 54 8.14 16.21 -2.23
N ALA A 55 7.70 15.30 -1.36
CA ALA A 55 6.27 15.03 -1.17
C ALA A 55 5.52 16.29 -0.68
N LYS A 56 6.12 17.03 0.27
CA LYS A 56 5.55 18.31 0.74
C LYS A 56 5.50 19.38 -0.35
N PHE A 57 6.50 19.42 -1.24
CA PHE A 57 6.52 20.33 -2.38
C PHE A 57 5.42 19.99 -3.40
N LEU A 58 5.23 18.71 -3.71
CA LEU A 58 4.15 18.24 -4.59
C LEU A 58 2.76 18.55 -4.02
N ASP A 59 2.55 18.33 -2.71
CA ASP A 59 1.32 18.74 -2.01
C ASP A 59 1.08 20.27 -2.15
N LYS A 60 2.14 21.09 -2.02
CA LYS A 60 2.04 22.54 -2.21
C LYS A 60 1.69 22.94 -3.65
N LEU A 61 2.37 22.35 -4.65
CA LEU A 61 2.08 22.62 -6.06
C LEU A 61 0.65 22.23 -6.44
N ALA A 62 0.15 21.10 -5.94
CA ALA A 62 -1.23 20.69 -6.18
C ALA A 62 -2.21 21.77 -5.66
N LYS A 63 -1.96 22.28 -4.45
CA LYS A 63 -2.76 23.35 -3.84
C LYS A 63 -2.67 24.68 -4.61
N ASP A 64 -1.46 25.07 -5.03
CA ASP A 64 -1.23 26.31 -5.80
C ASP A 64 -1.88 26.22 -7.19
N ASN A 65 -1.87 25.04 -7.82
CA ASN A 65 -2.57 24.78 -9.08
C ASN A 65 -4.10 24.84 -8.93
N GLU A 66 -4.67 24.24 -7.87
CA GLU A 66 -6.10 24.32 -7.57
C GLU A 66 -6.56 25.77 -7.37
N GLN A 67 -5.77 26.59 -6.67
CA GLN A 67 -6.07 28.02 -6.47
C GLN A 67 -6.01 28.81 -7.77
N SER A 68 -5.09 28.46 -8.67
CA SER A 68 -4.84 29.22 -9.90
C SER A 68 -5.78 28.84 -11.05
N PHE A 69 -6.16 27.56 -11.16
CA PHE A 69 -6.91 27.03 -12.30
C PHE A 69 -8.30 26.50 -11.92
N GLY A 70 -8.63 26.42 -10.62
CA GLY A 70 -9.83 25.77 -10.12
C GLY A 70 -9.75 24.25 -10.20
N GLY A 71 -10.44 23.54 -9.29
CA GLY A 71 -10.40 22.08 -9.20
C GLY A 71 -11.13 21.33 -10.32
N THR A 72 -11.66 22.04 -11.33
CA THR A 72 -12.44 21.42 -12.40
C THR A 72 -11.52 21.07 -13.57
N PRO A 73 -11.25 19.78 -13.84
CA PRO A 73 -10.46 19.39 -15.00
C PRO A 73 -11.18 19.82 -16.29
N PRO A 74 -10.43 20.28 -17.32
CA PRO A 74 -11.04 20.66 -18.59
C PRO A 74 -11.73 19.45 -19.20
N LYS A 75 -13.00 19.62 -19.61
CA LYS A 75 -13.72 18.63 -20.41
C LYS A 75 -13.40 18.88 -21.89
N CYS A 76 -12.93 17.86 -22.60
CA CYS A 76 -12.91 17.91 -24.06
C CYS A 76 -14.35 17.86 -24.59
N HIS A 77 -14.61 18.61 -25.66
CA HIS A 77 -15.89 18.63 -26.39
C HIS A 77 -16.13 17.31 -27.14
#